data_AF-A0A0R2MYJ3-F1
#
_entry.id   AF-A0A0R2MYJ3-F1
#
_cell.length_a   1.000
_cell.length_b   1.000
_cell.length_c   1.000
_cell.angle_alpha   90.00
_cell.angle_beta   90.00
_cell.angle_gamma   90.00
#
_symmetry.space_group_name_H-M   'P 1'
#
loop_
_entity.id
_entity.type
_entity.pdbx_description
1 polymer ?
#
loop_
_entity_poly.entity_id
_entity_poly.type
_entity_poly.pdbx_seq_one_letter_code
_entity_poly.pdbx_strand_id
1 'polypeptide(L)'
;MNSKGGNAMTKKLRFKMYKAGKLWVTAGVALAALGMSAMLGQNVQAATTAVVAPSNKVSTPVTKTATIVQGTFKAPVYDAVDGQVTGKYLAEGTDWKVYQDNTDAFGTTWYNLGGNQWIKGTGVIVDAIPDTYKSSTRVGFVSGAASLTVYTAPGVAGQKTGQILWPASSWHISASVITSDKQLWYRVGTNQWVKANGMVLGTIQSAKGTATVTYIPGYSIVVWGKADGTENTGLKLPNGTSWLVYGKATVGNHVYYQLDTNQWVDGAYVKFQARH
;
A
#
# COMPACT_ATOMS: atom_id res chain seq x y z
N MET A 1 61.10 -8.56 -17.64
CA MET A 1 60.62 -7.19 -18.00
C MET A 1 60.08 -7.24 -19.41
N ASN A 2 59.00 -6.60 -19.84
CA ASN A 2 57.74 -6.09 -19.29
C ASN A 2 56.86 -5.79 -20.54
N SER A 3 55.54 -5.61 -20.37
CA SER A 3 54.51 -5.18 -21.37
C SER A 3 53.77 -6.28 -22.15
N LYS A 4 52.54 -6.68 -21.76
CA LYS A 4 51.20 -6.04 -21.86
C LYS A 4 50.59 -6.02 -23.28
N GLY A 5 49.37 -6.57 -23.38
CA GLY A 5 48.50 -6.44 -24.56
C GLY A 5 47.28 -7.38 -24.54
N GLY A 6 46.45 -7.31 -23.50
CA GLY A 6 45.17 -8.02 -23.46
C GLY A 6 44.17 -7.40 -24.42
N ASN A 7 43.75 -8.15 -25.43
CA ASN A 7 42.86 -7.72 -26.50
C ASN A 7 41.39 -7.83 -26.03
N ALA A 8 40.71 -6.69 -25.86
CA ALA A 8 39.30 -6.65 -25.48
C ALA A 8 38.40 -6.89 -26.71
N MET A 9 37.59 -7.95 -26.69
CA MET A 9 36.53 -8.18 -27.68
C MET A 9 35.43 -7.11 -27.55
N THR A 10 35.37 -6.17 -28.49
CA THR A 10 34.20 -5.30 -28.67
C THR A 10 33.07 -6.07 -29.34
N LYS A 11 32.07 -6.53 -28.57
CA LYS A 11 30.77 -6.98 -29.13
C LYS A 11 29.97 -5.75 -29.59
N LYS A 12 29.85 -5.55 -30.91
CA LYS A 12 28.91 -4.59 -31.49
C LYS A 12 27.46 -5.09 -31.30
N LEU A 13 26.67 -4.45 -30.44
CA LEU A 13 25.22 -4.60 -30.46
C LEU A 13 24.65 -3.85 -31.67
N ARG A 14 23.93 -4.55 -32.55
CA ARG A 14 23.15 -3.94 -33.64
C ARG A 14 21.68 -3.88 -33.20
N PHE A 15 21.15 -2.67 -33.03
CA PHE A 15 19.72 -2.46 -32.78
C PHE A 15 18.99 -2.24 -34.11
N LYS A 16 17.95 -3.02 -34.38
CA LYS A 16 16.99 -2.73 -35.46
C LYS A 16 15.96 -1.74 -34.91
N MET A 17 15.91 -0.54 -35.48
CA MET A 17 14.86 0.45 -35.19
C MET A 17 13.55 0.08 -35.92
N TYR A 18 12.42 0.20 -35.23
CA TYR A 18 11.09 0.19 -35.86
C TYR A 18 10.49 1.59 -35.80
N LYS A 19 9.93 2.04 -36.94
CA LYS A 19 9.26 3.34 -37.10
C LYS A 19 7.75 3.12 -37.09
N ALA A 20 7.03 3.81 -36.21
CA ALA A 20 5.58 3.93 -36.29
C ALA A 20 5.13 5.35 -35.88
N GLY A 21 4.44 6.02 -36.81
CA GLY A 21 3.40 7.03 -36.53
C GLY A 21 3.80 8.43 -36.07
N LYS A 22 3.38 9.46 -36.81
CA LYS A 22 3.58 10.90 -36.57
C LYS A 22 2.46 11.48 -35.70
N LEU A 23 2.78 12.29 -34.70
CA LEU A 23 1.97 13.47 -34.31
C LEU A 23 2.85 14.46 -33.53
N TRP A 24 2.96 15.68 -34.03
CA TRP A 24 3.63 16.80 -33.36
C TRP A 24 2.57 17.76 -32.83
N VAL A 25 2.66 18.18 -31.58
CA VAL A 25 2.02 19.41 -31.09
C VAL A 25 3.14 20.40 -30.80
N THR A 26 3.28 21.38 -31.69
CA THR A 26 4.12 22.56 -31.52
C THR A 26 3.41 23.57 -30.61
N ALA A 27 4.04 23.94 -29.50
CA ALA A 27 3.70 25.15 -28.75
C ALA A 27 4.88 26.12 -28.85
N GLY A 28 4.75 27.10 -29.74
CA GLY A 28 5.73 28.15 -29.93
C GLY A 28 5.30 29.06 -31.07
N VAL A 29 4.52 30.09 -30.77
CA VAL A 29 4.47 31.31 -31.59
C VAL A 29 4.48 32.51 -30.66
N ALA A 30 5.64 33.14 -30.57
CA ALA A 30 5.75 34.57 -30.40
C ALA A 30 5.82 35.19 -31.79
N LEU A 31 5.13 36.30 -32.04
CA LEU A 31 5.51 37.23 -33.10
C LEU A 31 4.98 38.65 -32.82
N ALA A 32 5.92 39.57 -32.96
CA ALA A 32 5.77 41.01 -32.88
C ALA A 32 5.07 41.61 -34.12
N ALA A 33 4.61 42.84 -33.96
CA ALA A 33 3.84 43.64 -34.91
C ALA A 33 4.58 44.02 -36.21
N LEU A 34 3.86 44.02 -37.34
CA LEU A 34 4.07 44.88 -38.52
C LEU A 34 2.72 45.08 -39.29
N GLY A 35 2.25 46.33 -39.35
CA GLY A 35 1.76 47.02 -40.57
C GLY A 35 0.49 46.59 -41.34
N MET A 36 -0.48 47.53 -41.38
CA MET A 36 -1.39 47.94 -42.49
C MET A 36 -2.79 47.27 -42.68
N SER A 37 -3.78 47.96 -42.09
CA SER A 37 -5.04 48.53 -42.64
C SER A 37 -6.01 47.74 -43.56
N ALA A 38 -7.25 47.57 -43.08
CA ALA A 38 -8.49 47.99 -43.75
C ALA A 38 -9.67 48.12 -42.74
N MET A 39 -10.41 49.22 -42.87
CA MET A 39 -11.46 49.78 -41.99
C MET A 39 -12.83 49.19 -42.36
N LEU A 40 -13.80 48.91 -41.46
CA LEU A 40 -14.94 49.79 -41.13
C LEU A 40 -15.99 49.01 -40.30
N GLY A 41 -16.64 49.69 -39.34
CA GLY A 41 -17.86 49.22 -38.68
C GLY A 41 -17.93 49.54 -37.19
N GLN A 42 -18.08 50.82 -36.84
CA GLN A 42 -18.36 51.25 -35.46
C GLN A 42 -19.81 50.93 -35.07
N ASN A 43 -19.98 50.37 -33.86
CA ASN A 43 -21.13 50.64 -33.00
C ASN A 43 -20.57 50.84 -31.58
N VAL A 44 -20.54 52.09 -31.13
CA VAL A 44 -20.12 52.48 -29.77
C VAL A 44 -21.35 52.44 -28.89
N GLN A 45 -21.41 51.47 -27.98
CA GLN A 45 -22.35 51.49 -26.86
C GLN A 45 -21.54 51.53 -25.57
N ALA A 46 -21.65 52.66 -24.85
CA ALA A 46 -21.07 52.81 -23.53
C ALA A 46 -21.77 51.86 -22.54
N ALA A 47 -21.01 50.92 -21.99
CA ALA A 47 -21.40 50.16 -20.82
C ALA A 47 -20.30 50.36 -19.76
N THR A 48 -20.60 51.20 -18.77
CA THR A 48 -19.86 51.28 -17.52
C THR A 48 -20.00 49.95 -16.79
N THR A 49 -18.89 49.29 -16.41
CA THR A 49 -18.84 48.50 -15.15
C THR A 49 -17.44 48.02 -14.78
N ALA A 50 -17.14 48.27 -13.50
CA ALA A 50 -16.20 47.57 -12.62
C ALA A 50 -14.70 47.59 -12.95
N VAL A 51 -13.98 48.45 -12.22
CA VAL A 51 -12.58 48.20 -11.86
C VAL A 51 -12.54 46.87 -11.09
N VAL A 52 -12.13 45.80 -11.77
CA VAL A 52 -11.78 44.55 -11.09
C VAL A 52 -10.44 44.80 -10.40
N ALA A 53 -10.49 45.04 -9.08
CA ALA A 53 -9.31 44.97 -8.23
C ALA A 53 -8.58 43.63 -8.50
N PRO A 54 -7.25 43.57 -8.51
CA PRO A 54 -6.55 42.30 -8.65
C PRO A 54 -7.00 41.42 -7.49
N SER A 55 -7.84 40.42 -7.80
CA SER A 55 -8.16 39.37 -6.84
C SER A 55 -6.87 38.60 -6.63
N ASN A 56 -6.15 38.92 -5.55
CA ASN A 56 -5.21 37.99 -4.96
C ASN A 56 -6.04 36.78 -4.55
N LYS A 57 -6.20 35.83 -5.47
CA LYS A 57 -6.56 34.46 -5.11
C LYS A 57 -5.46 34.03 -4.15
N VAL A 58 -5.80 34.03 -2.86
CA VAL A 58 -5.09 33.22 -1.89
C VAL A 58 -5.22 31.79 -2.41
N SER A 59 -4.20 31.36 -3.14
CA SER A 59 -3.87 29.95 -3.29
C SER A 59 -3.76 29.43 -1.87
N THR A 60 -4.76 28.70 -1.40
CA THR A 60 -4.57 27.81 -0.25
C THR A 60 -3.73 26.65 -0.77
N PRO A 61 -2.43 26.55 -0.44
CA PRO A 61 -1.65 25.42 -0.88
C PRO A 61 -2.06 24.24 -0.01
N VAL A 62 -3.01 23.42 -0.48
CA VAL A 62 -3.17 22.08 0.06
C VAL A 62 -2.00 21.27 -0.50
N THR A 63 -0.86 21.43 0.14
CA THR A 63 0.33 20.63 -0.10
C THR A 63 0.00 19.16 0.17
N LYS A 64 0.36 18.26 -0.75
CA LYS A 64 0.22 16.81 -0.57
C LYS A 64 0.94 16.39 0.72
N THR A 65 0.46 15.34 1.39
CA THR A 65 1.15 14.75 2.55
C THR A 65 1.66 13.37 2.15
N ALA A 66 2.97 13.17 2.23
CA ALA A 66 3.64 11.90 2.01
C ALA A 66 3.64 11.08 3.30
N THR A 67 3.00 9.92 3.27
CA THR A 67 3.05 8.93 4.35
C THR A 67 4.03 7.83 3.98
N ILE A 68 4.99 7.56 4.87
CA ILE A 68 5.97 6.49 4.68
C ILE A 68 5.35 5.14 5.04
N VAL A 69 5.27 4.22 4.08
CA VAL A 69 4.62 2.90 4.23
C VAL A 69 5.57 1.73 3.94
N GLN A 70 6.89 1.97 4.03
CA GLN A 70 7.94 1.08 3.56
C GLN A 70 8.46 0.07 4.61
N GLY A 71 7.60 -0.60 5.35
CA GLY A 71 7.97 -1.64 6.31
C GLY A 71 9.11 -1.29 7.25
N THR A 72 9.98 -2.29 7.49
CA THR A 72 11.13 -2.23 8.39
C THR A 72 12.23 -1.23 7.97
N PHE A 73 12.16 -0.66 6.76
CA PHE A 73 13.22 0.22 6.25
C PHE A 73 12.80 1.69 6.38
N LYS A 74 13.68 2.50 6.97
CA LYS A 74 13.50 3.96 7.03
C LYS A 74 13.79 4.58 5.66
N ALA A 75 12.99 5.54 5.24
CA ALA A 75 13.17 6.22 3.97
C ALA A 75 14.36 7.19 4.04
N PRO A 76 15.41 7.03 3.22
CA PRO A 76 16.55 7.95 3.21
C PRO A 76 16.18 9.31 2.61
N VAL A 77 16.71 10.38 3.19
CA VAL A 77 16.58 11.76 2.68
C VAL A 77 17.83 12.13 1.89
N TYR A 78 17.62 12.65 0.68
CA TYR A 78 18.66 13.06 -0.27
C TYR A 78 18.71 14.58 -0.39
N ASP A 79 19.87 15.11 -0.74
CA ASP A 79 20.08 16.55 -0.95
C ASP A 79 19.44 17.09 -2.25
N ALA A 80 19.33 16.23 -3.27
CA ALA A 80 18.67 16.49 -4.53
C ALA A 80 18.05 15.21 -5.11
N VAL A 81 17.28 15.35 -6.19
CA VAL A 81 16.89 14.22 -7.05
C VAL A 81 18.15 13.55 -7.58
N ASP A 82 18.25 12.22 -7.43
CA ASP A 82 19.44 11.43 -7.76
C ASP A 82 20.73 11.90 -7.06
N GLY A 83 20.59 12.68 -5.98
CA GLY A 83 21.69 13.24 -5.20
C GLY A 83 22.25 12.27 -4.16
N GLN A 84 22.98 12.82 -3.20
CA GLN A 84 23.60 12.05 -2.11
C GLN A 84 22.66 11.94 -0.91
N VAL A 85 22.76 10.83 -0.17
CA VAL A 85 22.05 10.68 1.10
C VAL A 85 22.61 11.66 2.13
N THR A 86 21.72 12.36 2.82
CA THR A 86 22.07 13.36 3.84
C THR A 86 22.43 12.75 5.20
N GLY A 87 22.24 11.43 5.35
CA GLY A 87 22.30 10.72 6.64
C GLY A 87 21.04 10.83 7.48
N LYS A 88 20.01 11.58 7.03
CA LYS A 88 18.69 11.61 7.66
C LYS A 88 17.79 10.50 7.10
N TYR A 89 16.93 9.97 7.97
CA TYR A 89 16.02 8.88 7.64
C TYR A 89 14.65 9.10 8.27
N LEU A 90 13.59 8.86 7.51
CA LEU A 90 12.22 8.99 7.96
C LEU A 90 11.67 7.64 8.38
N ALA A 91 11.07 7.58 9.57
CA ALA A 91 10.49 6.35 10.08
C ALA A 91 9.20 5.99 9.33
N GLU A 92 8.91 4.69 9.26
CA GLU A 92 7.62 4.22 8.78
C GLU A 92 6.48 4.82 9.61
N GLY A 93 5.37 5.15 8.95
CA GLY A 93 4.18 5.72 9.55
C GLY A 93 4.27 7.21 9.85
N THR A 94 5.37 7.88 9.49
CA THR A 94 5.49 9.33 9.59
C THR A 94 4.91 10.03 8.37
N ASP A 95 4.32 11.19 8.62
CA ASP A 95 3.68 12.04 7.61
C ASP A 95 4.49 13.31 7.37
N TRP A 96 4.70 13.64 6.09
CA TRP A 96 5.56 14.75 5.68
C TRP A 96 4.90 15.60 4.62
N LYS A 97 4.93 16.92 4.82
CA LYS A 97 4.43 17.87 3.82
C LYS A 97 5.30 17.83 2.57
N VAL A 98 4.67 17.68 1.41
CA VAL A 98 5.30 17.69 0.10
C VAL A 98 5.10 19.04 -0.56
N TYR A 99 6.22 19.65 -0.97
CA TYR A 99 6.22 20.97 -1.62
C TYR A 99 6.31 20.86 -3.14
N GLN A 100 6.95 19.81 -3.64
CA GLN A 100 7.14 19.56 -5.07
C GLN A 100 7.33 18.06 -5.32
N ASP A 101 6.94 17.60 -6.50
CA ASP A 101 7.32 16.29 -7.03
C ASP A 101 8.19 16.44 -8.29
N ASN A 102 9.10 15.48 -8.52
CA ASN A 102 9.95 15.41 -9.70
C ASN A 102 10.16 13.94 -10.10
N THR A 103 9.99 13.62 -11.38
CA THR A 103 10.28 12.27 -11.89
C THR A 103 11.63 12.26 -12.58
N ASP A 104 12.50 11.33 -12.16
CA ASP A 104 13.83 11.17 -12.76
C ASP A 104 13.77 10.50 -14.15
N ALA A 105 14.94 10.40 -14.80
CA ALA A 105 15.07 9.77 -16.12
C ALA A 105 14.74 8.26 -16.12
N PHE A 106 14.70 7.61 -14.95
CA PHE A 106 14.34 6.21 -14.77
C PHE A 106 12.86 6.01 -14.42
N GLY A 107 12.08 7.09 -14.32
CA GLY A 107 10.66 7.05 -14.00
C GLY A 107 10.36 6.98 -12.50
N THR A 108 11.34 7.14 -11.62
CA THR A 108 11.08 7.21 -10.17
C THR A 108 10.60 8.61 -9.84
N THR A 109 9.43 8.71 -9.21
CA THR A 109 8.96 9.98 -8.64
C THR A 109 9.67 10.25 -7.32
N TRP A 110 10.09 11.50 -7.12
CA TRP A 110 10.72 12.03 -5.92
C TRP A 110 9.85 13.12 -5.32
N TYR A 111 9.85 13.24 -3.99
CA TYR A 111 9.08 14.23 -3.26
C TYR A 111 10.00 15.15 -2.46
N ASN A 112 9.85 16.47 -2.64
CA ASN A 112 10.55 17.49 -1.89
C ASN A 112 9.83 17.78 -0.57
N LEU A 113 10.58 17.73 0.53
CA LEU A 113 10.08 17.96 1.90
C LEU A 113 10.49 19.34 2.45
N GLY A 114 11.07 20.20 1.61
CA GLY A 114 11.52 21.55 1.93
C GLY A 114 13.05 21.70 1.82
N GLY A 115 13.50 22.74 1.11
CA GLY A 115 14.92 22.98 0.84
C GLY A 115 15.56 21.81 0.06
N ASN A 116 16.79 21.45 0.43
CA ASN A 116 17.55 20.36 -0.17
C ASN A 116 17.22 19.02 0.50
N GLN A 117 15.94 18.67 0.55
CA GLN A 117 15.47 17.43 1.19
C GLN A 117 14.48 16.73 0.27
N TRP A 118 14.90 15.60 -0.26
CA TRP A 118 14.14 14.79 -1.22
C TRP A 118 14.05 13.34 -0.76
N ILE A 119 12.91 12.70 -1.00
CA ILE A 119 12.72 11.27 -0.78
C ILE A 119 12.24 10.59 -2.06
N LYS A 120 12.61 9.33 -2.25
CA LYS A 120 12.06 8.50 -3.34
C LYS A 120 10.60 8.17 -3.04
N GLY A 121 9.77 8.12 -4.07
CA GLY A 121 8.36 7.75 -3.98
C GLY A 121 8.12 6.25 -3.74
N THR A 122 9.16 5.42 -3.83
CA THR A 122 9.07 4.00 -3.49
C THR A 122 8.70 3.83 -2.01
N GLY A 123 7.59 3.14 -1.73
CA GLY A 123 7.12 2.96 -0.35
C GLY A 123 6.56 4.23 0.29
N VAL A 124 6.20 5.22 -0.53
CA VAL A 124 5.53 6.46 -0.10
C VAL A 124 4.19 6.55 -0.81
N ILE A 125 3.15 6.89 -0.07
CA ILE A 125 1.86 7.26 -0.64
C ILE A 125 1.54 8.71 -0.30
N VAL A 126 0.86 9.40 -1.21
CA VAL A 126 0.54 10.84 -1.08
C VAL A 126 -0.96 11.11 -0.95
N ASP A 127 -1.74 10.03 -0.88
CA ASP A 127 -3.20 10.01 -0.74
C ASP A 127 -3.64 9.30 0.55
N ALA A 128 -2.74 9.10 1.52
CA ALA A 128 -3.13 8.67 2.86
C ALA A 128 -3.84 9.81 3.60
N ILE A 129 -4.79 9.45 4.46
CA ILE A 129 -5.25 10.35 5.52
C ILE A 129 -4.14 10.37 6.58
N PRO A 130 -3.60 11.54 6.95
CA PRO A 130 -2.54 11.65 7.95
C PRO A 130 -2.92 10.99 9.29
N ASP A 131 -1.92 10.52 10.02
CA ASP A 131 -2.00 9.85 11.32
C ASP A 131 -2.81 8.53 11.34
N THR A 132 -3.30 8.04 10.19
CA THR A 132 -4.06 6.79 10.11
C THR A 132 -3.19 5.55 9.92
N TYR A 133 -1.90 5.73 9.62
CA TYR A 133 -0.97 4.62 9.59
C TYR A 133 -0.83 4.00 10.99
N LYS A 134 -0.94 2.66 11.08
CA LYS A 134 -0.75 1.89 12.31
C LYS A 134 0.02 0.61 12.00
N SER A 135 1.07 0.34 12.77
CA SER A 135 1.69 -0.98 12.80
C SER A 135 0.75 -1.99 13.47
N SER A 136 0.83 -3.25 13.05
CA SER A 136 -0.02 -4.33 13.53
C SER A 136 0.79 -5.64 13.60
N THR A 137 0.35 -6.55 14.46
CA THR A 137 0.83 -7.94 14.55
C THR A 137 -0.31 -8.95 14.45
N ARG A 138 -1.49 -8.50 14.02
CA ARG A 138 -2.71 -9.32 13.92
C ARG A 138 -2.64 -10.25 12.71
N VAL A 139 -3.47 -11.29 12.72
CA VAL A 139 -3.77 -12.10 11.53
C VAL A 139 -5.13 -11.69 10.98
N GLY A 140 -5.18 -11.43 9.68
CA GLY A 140 -6.39 -11.18 8.92
C GLY A 140 -6.80 -12.44 8.16
N PHE A 141 -8.09 -12.72 8.17
CA PHE A 141 -8.69 -13.83 7.44
C PHE A 141 -9.44 -13.31 6.22
N VAL A 142 -9.22 -13.92 5.05
CA VAL A 142 -9.98 -13.60 3.84
C VAL A 142 -11.38 -14.22 3.95
N SER A 143 -12.35 -13.41 4.34
CA SER A 143 -13.73 -13.84 4.58
C SER A 143 -14.58 -13.79 3.31
N GLY A 144 -15.49 -14.75 3.15
CA GLY A 144 -16.39 -14.82 2.01
C GLY A 144 -15.83 -15.66 0.85
N ALA A 145 -16.57 -15.71 -0.27
CA ALA A 145 -16.24 -16.56 -1.41
C ALA A 145 -15.30 -15.91 -2.45
N ALA A 146 -14.99 -14.62 -2.30
CA ALA A 146 -14.20 -13.86 -3.27
C ALA A 146 -12.72 -13.77 -2.85
N SER A 147 -11.82 -13.86 -3.83
CA SER A 147 -10.39 -13.62 -3.62
C SER A 147 -10.07 -12.12 -3.53
N LEU A 148 -8.98 -11.78 -2.84
CA LEU A 148 -8.50 -10.39 -2.73
C LEU A 148 -7.32 -10.16 -3.64
N THR A 149 -7.34 -9.07 -4.40
CA THR A 149 -6.19 -8.65 -5.22
C THR A 149 -5.12 -7.99 -4.36
N VAL A 150 -3.86 -8.37 -4.56
CA VAL A 150 -2.71 -7.78 -3.88
C VAL A 150 -2.08 -6.67 -4.71
N TYR A 151 -1.85 -5.52 -4.08
CA TYR A 151 -1.30 -4.31 -4.67
C TYR A 151 0.09 -3.99 -4.12
N THR A 152 0.90 -3.28 -4.91
CA THR A 152 2.25 -2.86 -4.52
C THR A 152 2.26 -1.80 -3.41
N ALA A 153 1.21 -0.99 -3.34
CA ALA A 153 0.99 0.09 -2.38
C ALA A 153 -0.53 0.30 -2.14
N PRO A 154 -0.92 0.96 -1.04
CA PRO A 154 -2.30 1.41 -0.87
C PRO A 154 -2.66 2.55 -1.84
N GLY A 155 -3.95 2.76 -2.03
CA GLY A 155 -4.47 3.95 -2.74
C GLY A 155 -4.17 3.97 -4.24
N VAL A 156 -4.15 5.17 -4.82
CA VAL A 156 -4.00 5.39 -6.27
C VAL A 156 -2.61 5.04 -6.79
N ALA A 157 -1.60 5.01 -5.92
CA ALA A 157 -0.24 4.61 -6.26
C ALA A 157 -0.10 3.09 -6.45
N GLY A 158 -1.03 2.30 -5.90
CA GLY A 158 -1.00 0.85 -5.92
C GLY A 158 -1.19 0.25 -7.31
N GLN A 159 -0.21 -0.54 -7.76
CA GLN A 159 -0.33 -1.37 -8.95
C GLN A 159 -0.64 -2.82 -8.57
N LYS A 160 -1.43 -3.53 -9.39
CA LYS A 160 -1.69 -4.95 -9.15
C LYS A 160 -0.40 -5.75 -9.28
N THR A 161 -0.13 -6.60 -8.29
CA THR A 161 1.05 -7.49 -8.31
C THR A 161 0.84 -8.75 -9.17
N GLY A 162 -0.42 -9.07 -9.48
CA GLY A 162 -0.82 -10.37 -10.05
C GLY A 162 -1.08 -11.45 -9.01
N GLN A 163 -0.69 -11.24 -7.75
CA GLN A 163 -1.02 -12.14 -6.64
C GLN A 163 -2.47 -11.90 -6.17
N ILE A 164 -3.13 -13.00 -5.81
CA ILE A 164 -4.42 -13.00 -5.12
C ILE A 164 -4.32 -13.74 -3.80
N LEU A 165 -5.09 -13.30 -2.81
CA LEU A 165 -5.33 -14.03 -1.58
C LEU A 165 -6.59 -14.84 -1.76
N TRP A 166 -6.47 -16.16 -1.68
CA TRP A 166 -7.60 -17.06 -1.87
C TRP A 166 -8.61 -16.92 -0.73
N PRO A 167 -9.91 -17.15 -1.00
CA PRO A 167 -10.91 -17.29 0.04
C PRO A 167 -10.40 -18.20 1.13
N ALA A 168 -10.72 -17.83 2.36
CA ALA A 168 -10.49 -18.69 3.50
C ALA A 168 -9.00 -18.88 3.88
N SER A 169 -8.09 -18.11 3.26
CA SER A 169 -6.67 -18.04 3.66
C SER A 169 -6.45 -17.02 4.79
N SER A 170 -5.40 -17.24 5.59
CA SER A 170 -5.01 -16.38 6.72
C SER A 170 -3.66 -15.72 6.46
N TRP A 171 -3.55 -14.42 6.77
CA TRP A 171 -2.37 -13.60 6.47
C TRP A 171 -1.97 -12.75 7.66
N HIS A 172 -0.67 -12.67 7.93
CA HIS A 172 -0.14 -11.74 8.93
C HIS A 172 -0.30 -10.29 8.43
N ILE A 173 -0.86 -9.43 9.27
CA ILE A 173 -1.12 -8.03 8.98
C ILE A 173 -0.13 -7.19 9.76
N SER A 174 0.89 -6.72 9.04
CA SER A 174 1.98 -5.93 9.60
C SER A 174 1.64 -4.45 9.78
N ALA A 175 0.65 -3.93 9.05
CA ALA A 175 0.25 -2.54 9.11
C ALA A 175 -1.15 -2.30 8.53
N SER A 176 -1.72 -1.13 8.84
CA SER A 176 -2.91 -0.59 8.22
C SER A 176 -2.80 0.90 7.93
N VAL A 177 -3.51 1.38 6.92
CA VAL A 177 -3.62 2.82 6.61
C VAL A 177 -4.97 3.11 5.94
N ILE A 178 -5.50 4.32 6.13
CA ILE A 178 -6.72 4.78 5.44
C ILE A 178 -6.32 5.79 4.36
N THR A 179 -6.80 5.59 3.14
CA THR A 179 -6.57 6.50 2.00
C THR A 179 -7.68 7.55 1.88
N SER A 180 -7.46 8.60 1.09
CA SER A 180 -8.36 9.75 0.97
C SER A 180 -9.74 9.38 0.41
N ASP A 181 -9.83 8.25 -0.29
CA ASP A 181 -11.08 7.61 -0.72
C ASP A 181 -11.81 6.84 0.41
N LYS A 182 -11.34 7.00 1.66
CA LYS A 182 -11.82 6.37 2.89
C LYS A 182 -11.71 4.84 2.90
N GLN A 183 -10.89 4.26 2.02
CA GLN A 183 -10.63 2.83 2.04
C GLN A 183 -9.56 2.49 3.07
N LEU A 184 -9.83 1.46 3.89
CA LEU A 184 -8.84 0.86 4.79
C LEU A 184 -8.03 -0.19 4.03
N TRP A 185 -6.72 -0.15 4.19
CA TRP A 185 -5.79 -1.10 3.58
C TRP A 185 -4.98 -1.83 4.64
N TYR A 186 -4.65 -3.09 4.36
CA TYR A 186 -3.80 -3.93 5.20
C TYR A 186 -2.54 -4.38 4.46
N ARG A 187 -1.41 -4.34 5.16
CA ARG A 187 -0.12 -4.83 4.66
C ARG A 187 0.08 -6.29 5.04
N VAL A 188 0.01 -7.16 4.04
CA VAL A 188 0.13 -8.62 4.18
C VAL A 188 1.54 -9.15 3.89
N GLY A 189 2.44 -8.29 3.40
CA GLY A 189 3.82 -8.61 3.08
C GLY A 189 4.61 -7.40 2.61
N THR A 190 5.87 -7.60 2.24
CA THR A 190 6.72 -6.53 1.68
C THR A 190 6.15 -6.05 0.35
N ASN A 191 5.76 -4.77 0.28
CA ASN A 191 5.10 -4.17 -0.89
C ASN A 191 3.84 -4.96 -1.31
N GLN A 192 3.10 -5.49 -0.34
CA GLN A 192 1.88 -6.24 -0.58
C GLN A 192 0.77 -5.71 0.32
N TRP A 193 -0.18 -5.05 -0.32
CA TRP A 193 -1.31 -4.39 0.30
C TRP A 193 -2.62 -4.91 -0.27
N VAL A 194 -3.62 -5.07 0.58
CA VAL A 194 -4.98 -5.46 0.17
C VAL A 194 -5.99 -4.49 0.78
N LYS A 195 -7.10 -4.28 0.09
CA LYS A 195 -8.24 -3.57 0.68
C LYS A 195 -8.81 -4.41 1.82
N ALA A 196 -9.18 -3.76 2.91
CA ALA A 196 -9.74 -4.43 4.08
C ALA A 196 -11.14 -5.00 3.83
N ASN A 197 -11.87 -4.49 2.82
CA ASN A 197 -13.19 -5.00 2.46
C ASN A 197 -13.07 -6.42 1.90
N GLY A 198 -13.42 -7.42 2.73
CA GLY A 198 -13.20 -8.84 2.46
C GLY A 198 -12.15 -9.50 3.38
N MET A 199 -11.53 -8.73 4.27
CA MET A 199 -10.75 -9.25 5.39
C MET A 199 -11.48 -9.03 6.71
N VAL A 200 -11.63 -10.10 7.47
CA VAL A 200 -11.97 -10.00 8.89
C VAL A 200 -10.66 -10.06 9.66
N LEU A 201 -10.34 -8.98 10.36
CA LEU A 201 -9.24 -9.05 11.32
C LEU A 201 -9.73 -9.78 12.55
N GLY A 202 -9.16 -10.95 12.80
CA GLY A 202 -9.27 -11.54 14.11
C GLY A 202 -8.38 -10.81 15.11
N THR A 203 -8.61 -11.05 16.40
CA THR A 203 -7.53 -11.07 17.41
C THR A 203 -6.68 -12.34 17.24
N ILE A 204 -6.58 -12.85 16.01
CA ILE A 204 -5.89 -14.09 15.71
C ILE A 204 -4.40 -13.80 15.74
N GLN A 205 -3.71 -14.46 16.66
CA GLN A 205 -2.28 -14.54 16.80
C GLN A 205 -1.81 -15.88 16.22
N SER A 206 -0.62 -15.91 15.61
CA SER A 206 -0.05 -17.20 15.17
C SER A 206 0.22 -18.09 16.39
N ALA A 207 -0.21 -19.34 16.31
CA ALA A 207 0.02 -20.36 17.33
C ALA A 207 0.15 -21.71 16.62
N LYS A 208 1.37 -22.24 16.52
CA LYS A 208 1.61 -23.54 15.89
C LYS A 208 1.79 -24.59 16.98
N GLY A 209 1.04 -25.68 16.89
CA GLY A 209 1.08 -26.72 17.92
C GLY A 209 -0.02 -27.74 17.75
N THR A 210 -0.34 -28.43 18.83
CA THR A 210 -1.39 -29.43 18.89
C THR A 210 -2.39 -29.08 20.00
N ALA A 211 -3.68 -29.12 19.68
CA ALA A 211 -4.76 -29.02 20.65
C ALA A 211 -5.37 -30.40 20.89
N THR A 212 -5.30 -30.89 22.12
CA THR A 212 -5.93 -32.15 22.53
C THR A 212 -7.25 -31.86 23.23
N VAL A 213 -8.34 -32.41 22.71
CA VAL A 213 -9.68 -32.25 23.30
C VAL A 213 -9.71 -32.86 24.69
N THR A 214 -9.95 -32.02 25.69
CA THR A 214 -10.06 -32.40 27.10
C THR A 214 -11.46 -32.02 27.58
N TYR A 215 -12.39 -32.96 27.41
CA TYR A 215 -13.80 -32.81 27.74
C TYR A 215 -14.31 -34.07 28.47
N ILE A 216 -15.62 -34.27 28.53
CA ILE A 216 -16.24 -35.43 29.17
C ILE A 216 -16.02 -36.68 28.28
N PRO A 217 -15.55 -37.82 28.82
CA PRO A 217 -15.46 -39.07 28.07
C PRO A 217 -16.79 -39.46 27.41
N GLY A 218 -16.76 -39.85 26.14
CA GLY A 218 -17.96 -40.17 25.35
C GLY A 218 -18.67 -38.96 24.73
N TYR A 219 -18.24 -37.72 25.04
CA TYR A 219 -18.76 -36.50 24.43
C TYR A 219 -17.79 -35.90 23.41
N SER A 220 -18.30 -34.91 22.67
CA SER A 220 -17.54 -34.14 21.68
C SER A 220 -17.77 -32.64 21.87
N ILE A 221 -16.79 -31.84 21.44
CA ILE A 221 -16.91 -30.37 21.38
C ILE A 221 -17.29 -29.93 19.96
N VAL A 222 -17.96 -28.79 19.85
CA VAL A 222 -18.36 -28.20 18.56
C VAL A 222 -17.16 -27.49 17.91
N VAL A 223 -17.08 -27.58 16.58
CA VAL A 223 -16.20 -26.75 15.76
C VAL A 223 -16.98 -25.55 15.23
N TRP A 224 -16.45 -24.36 15.48
CA TRP A 224 -17.02 -23.07 15.10
C TRP A 224 -16.44 -22.57 13.78
N GLY A 225 -17.28 -21.92 12.98
CA GLY A 225 -16.92 -21.25 11.74
C GLY A 225 -16.07 -20.01 11.99
N LYS A 226 -16.27 -19.38 13.16
CA LYS A 226 -15.62 -18.13 13.55
C LYS A 226 -14.90 -18.22 14.89
N ALA A 227 -13.91 -17.35 15.05
CA ALA A 227 -13.02 -17.30 16.20
C ALA A 227 -13.62 -16.60 17.45
N ASP A 228 -14.93 -16.41 17.47
CA ASP A 228 -15.75 -15.83 18.54
C ASP A 228 -16.79 -16.82 19.10
N GLY A 229 -16.70 -18.10 18.70
CA GLY A 229 -17.64 -19.13 19.11
C GLY A 229 -18.98 -19.09 18.38
N THR A 230 -19.06 -18.43 17.21
CA THR A 230 -20.26 -18.38 16.37
C THR A 230 -20.13 -19.24 15.10
N GLU A 231 -21.25 -19.40 14.37
CA GLU A 231 -21.35 -20.24 13.16
C GLU A 231 -21.03 -21.71 13.40
N ASN A 232 -21.95 -22.46 14.01
CA ASN A 232 -21.77 -23.90 14.19
C ASN A 232 -21.63 -24.59 12.83
N THR A 233 -20.49 -25.25 12.60
CA THR A 233 -20.19 -25.94 11.33
C THR A 233 -20.89 -27.30 11.21
N GLY A 234 -21.48 -27.80 12.30
CA GLY A 234 -22.00 -29.16 12.42
C GLY A 234 -20.92 -30.21 12.74
N LEU A 235 -19.64 -29.87 12.62
CA LEU A 235 -18.52 -30.75 12.96
C LEU A 235 -18.33 -30.83 14.48
N LYS A 236 -17.95 -32.02 14.94
CA LYS A 236 -17.71 -32.30 16.36
C LYS A 236 -16.42 -33.09 16.55
N LEU A 237 -15.65 -32.73 17.57
CA LEU A 237 -14.39 -33.40 17.91
C LEU A 237 -14.55 -34.22 19.18
N PRO A 238 -14.42 -35.56 19.11
CA PRO A 238 -14.51 -36.42 20.29
C PRO A 238 -13.44 -36.12 21.33
N ASN A 239 -13.77 -36.34 22.61
CA ASN A 239 -12.80 -36.27 23.70
C ASN A 239 -11.56 -37.15 23.44
N GLY A 240 -10.37 -36.64 23.77
CA GLY A 240 -9.09 -37.34 23.60
C GLY A 240 -8.47 -37.22 22.21
N THR A 241 -9.19 -36.68 21.21
CA THR A 241 -8.62 -36.43 19.88
C THR A 241 -7.65 -35.25 19.88
N SER A 242 -6.66 -35.27 18.99
CA SER A 242 -5.63 -34.22 18.89
C SER A 242 -5.57 -33.65 17.49
N TRP A 243 -5.45 -32.32 17.39
CA TRP A 243 -5.59 -31.57 16.14
C TRP A 243 -4.46 -30.57 16.00
N LEU A 244 -3.97 -30.38 14.76
CA LEU A 244 -2.99 -29.34 14.47
C LEU A 244 -3.65 -27.97 14.63
N VAL A 245 -2.89 -27.05 15.22
CA VAL A 245 -3.30 -25.67 15.41
C VAL A 245 -2.38 -24.77 14.60
N TYR A 246 -3.00 -23.77 13.96
CA TYR A 246 -2.30 -22.81 13.10
C TYR A 246 -2.35 -21.37 13.64
N GLY A 247 -3.32 -21.08 14.50
CA GLY A 247 -3.56 -19.78 15.08
C GLY A 247 -4.39 -19.86 16.37
N LYS A 248 -4.44 -18.77 17.12
CA LYS A 248 -5.34 -18.59 18.26
C LYS A 248 -5.96 -17.21 18.24
N ALA A 249 -7.24 -17.05 18.55
CA ALA A 249 -7.89 -15.76 18.75
C ALA A 249 -8.24 -15.55 20.21
N THR A 250 -8.29 -14.30 20.67
CA THR A 250 -8.84 -13.96 21.99
C THR A 250 -10.03 -13.04 21.84
N VAL A 251 -11.23 -13.52 22.19
CA VAL A 251 -12.48 -12.77 22.10
C VAL A 251 -13.15 -12.77 23.46
N GLY A 252 -13.33 -11.59 24.05
CA GLY A 252 -13.74 -11.47 25.45
C GLY A 252 -12.76 -12.18 26.38
N ASN A 253 -13.26 -13.11 27.19
CA ASN A 253 -12.45 -13.92 28.10
C ASN A 253 -12.12 -15.33 27.55
N HIS A 254 -12.43 -15.58 26.27
CA HIS A 254 -12.22 -16.88 25.62
C HIS A 254 -11.03 -16.82 24.66
N VAL A 255 -10.28 -17.92 24.59
CA VAL A 255 -9.26 -18.16 23.58
C VAL A 255 -9.79 -19.22 22.64
N TYR A 256 -9.78 -19.00 21.33
CA TYR A 256 -10.17 -19.99 20.33
C TYR A 256 -8.95 -20.44 19.53
N TYR A 257 -8.80 -21.72 19.26
CA TYR A 257 -7.70 -22.28 18.47
C TYR A 257 -8.17 -22.64 17.06
N GLN A 258 -7.41 -22.20 16.05
CA GLN A 258 -7.68 -22.47 14.65
C GLN A 258 -7.15 -23.85 14.27
N LEU A 259 -8.05 -24.74 13.87
CA LEU A 259 -7.70 -26.08 13.39
C LEU A 259 -7.59 -26.12 11.87
N ASP A 260 -8.37 -25.28 11.19
CA ASP A 260 -8.30 -25.02 9.76
C ASP A 260 -8.97 -23.67 9.48
N THR A 261 -8.94 -23.29 8.22
CA THR A 261 -9.90 -22.40 7.59
C THR A 261 -11.33 -22.56 8.12
N ASN A 262 -11.90 -21.51 8.70
CA ASN A 262 -13.26 -21.52 9.29
C ASN A 262 -13.50 -22.68 10.28
N GLN A 263 -12.47 -23.14 10.97
CA GLN A 263 -12.60 -24.21 11.96
C GLN A 263 -11.87 -23.80 13.23
N TRP A 264 -12.66 -23.51 14.25
CA TRP A 264 -12.21 -22.99 15.55
C TRP A 264 -12.76 -23.85 16.67
N VAL A 265 -11.94 -24.07 17.70
CA VAL A 265 -12.39 -24.72 18.94
C VAL A 265 -12.10 -23.83 20.13
N ASP A 266 -13.00 -23.84 21.11
CA ASP A 266 -12.81 -23.08 22.34
C ASP A 266 -11.68 -23.71 23.18
N GLY A 267 -10.72 -22.87 23.54
CA GLY A 267 -9.58 -23.16 24.38
C GLY A 267 -9.95 -23.70 25.75
N ALA A 268 -11.15 -23.39 26.25
CA ALA A 268 -11.65 -23.93 27.51
C ALA A 268 -11.76 -25.47 27.51
N TYR A 269 -11.87 -26.11 26.35
CA TYR A 269 -12.06 -27.56 26.23
C TYR A 269 -10.89 -28.28 25.55
N VAL A 270 -9.76 -27.62 25.39
CA VAL A 270 -8.57 -28.24 24.81
C VAL A 270 -7.32 -27.90 25.62
N LYS A 271 -6.38 -28.84 25.64
CA LYS A 271 -5.03 -28.59 26.11
C LYS A 271 -4.14 -28.31 24.92
N PHE A 272 -3.60 -27.10 24.84
CA PHE A 272 -2.68 -26.69 23.77
C PHE A 272 -1.22 -26.98 24.13
N GLN A 273 -0.47 -27.56 23.20
CA GLN A 273 0.97 -27.76 23.29
C GLN A 273 1.64 -27.07 22.10
N ALA A 274 2.47 -26.06 22.38
CA ALA A 274 3.19 -25.33 21.34
C ALA A 274 4.26 -26.22 20.70
N ARG A 275 4.46 -26.06 19.39
CA ARG A 275 5.58 -26.66 18.67
C ARG A 275 6.69 -25.62 18.54
N HIS A 276 7.86 -25.93 19.10
CA HIS A 276 9.09 -25.15 18.94
C HIS A 276 9.70 -25.37 17.55
#